data_AF-A0A0F7KVW0-F1
#
_entry.id   AF-A0A0F7KVW0-F1
#
_cell.length_a   1.000
_cell.length_b   1.000
_cell.length_c   1.000
_cell.angle_alpha   90.00
_cell.angle_beta   90.00
_cell.angle_gamma   90.00
#
_symmetry.space_group_name_H-M   'P 1'
#
loop_
_entity.id
_entity.type
_entity.pdbx_description
1 polymer ?
#
loop_
_entity_poly.entity_id
_entity_poly.type
_entity_poly.pdbx_seq_one_letter_code
_entity_poly.pdbx_strand_id
1 'polypeptide(L)'
;MRQEGEPSVEEILDSIKKVIARDNRESAAAERRHRETSGIAQQEEHSAGSQDESEEVLDLEEAAEMLGEEDFAEHASSDSEDADAAAEALMNAGATSSIRESLAALATIAEPGAPPQIVRSGETSLEAMAREMLRPMLAQWLDQNLPPIVERMVKDEITRIVRKKS
;
A
#
# COMPACT_ATOMS: atom_id res chain seq x y z
N MET A 1 14.78 54.19 -40.85
CA MET A 1 15.06 52.74 -40.73
C MET A 1 14.63 52.31 -39.33
N ARG A 2 13.82 51.24 -39.31
CA ARG A 2 13.12 50.52 -38.23
C ARG A 2 13.67 50.63 -36.79
N GLN A 3 12.76 50.80 -35.82
CA GLN A 3 12.72 50.03 -34.55
C GLN A 3 11.25 49.92 -34.05
N GLU A 4 10.36 49.33 -34.87
CA GLU A 4 9.14 48.68 -34.39
C GLU A 4 9.50 47.20 -34.28
N GLY A 5 9.74 46.66 -33.08
CA GLY A 5 10.01 45.22 -32.97
C GLY A 5 10.72 44.70 -31.72
N GLU A 6 11.06 45.50 -30.72
CA GLU A 6 11.54 44.94 -29.45
C GLU A 6 10.35 44.75 -28.49
N PRO A 7 9.99 43.50 -28.14
CA PRO A 7 8.89 43.25 -27.21
C PRO A 7 9.22 43.84 -25.84
N SER A 8 8.21 44.44 -25.21
CA SER A 8 8.37 45.04 -23.88
C SER A 8 8.68 43.96 -22.83
N VAL A 9 9.47 44.29 -21.81
CA VAL A 9 9.83 43.37 -20.72
C VAL A 9 8.58 42.76 -20.06
N GLU A 10 7.52 43.55 -19.91
CA GLU A 10 6.25 43.09 -19.34
C GLU A 10 5.55 42.06 -20.26
N GLU A 11 5.63 42.25 -21.59
CA GLU A 11 5.11 41.29 -22.57
C GLU A 11 5.91 39.98 -22.57
N ILE A 12 7.23 40.08 -22.37
CA ILE A 12 8.10 38.90 -22.21
C ILE A 12 7.69 38.13 -20.95
N LEU A 13 7.48 38.81 -19.83
CA LEU A 13 7.09 38.18 -18.57
C LEU A 13 5.68 37.56 -18.64
N ASP A 14 4.73 38.24 -19.27
CA ASP A 14 3.38 37.71 -19.49
C ASP A 14 3.38 36.51 -20.44
N SER A 15 4.24 36.52 -21.47
CA SER A 15 4.44 35.38 -22.37
C SER A 15 5.03 34.18 -21.62
N ILE A 16 6.06 34.38 -20.79
CA ILE A 16 6.67 33.33 -19.95
C ILE A 16 5.63 32.77 -18.96
N LYS A 17 4.88 33.63 -18.26
CA LYS A 17 3.84 33.22 -17.32
C LYS A 17 2.73 32.41 -18.01
N LYS A 18 2.32 32.81 -19.21
CA LYS A 18 1.31 32.11 -20.00
C LYS A 18 1.81 30.76 -20.52
N VAL A 19 3.08 30.67 -20.90
CA VAL A 19 3.73 29.42 -21.31
C VAL A 19 3.84 28.47 -20.12
N ILE A 20 4.33 28.91 -18.96
CA ILE A 20 4.44 28.08 -17.75
C ILE A 20 3.06 27.61 -17.27
N ALA A 21 2.05 28.48 -17.26
CA ALA A 21 0.69 28.11 -16.88
C ALA A 21 0.03 27.13 -17.86
N ARG A 22 0.44 27.13 -19.12
CA ARG A 22 0.02 26.17 -20.14
C ARG A 22 0.76 24.84 -19.96
N ASP A 23 2.07 24.90 -19.78
CA ASP A 23 2.94 23.74 -19.60
C ASP A 23 2.61 22.99 -18.31
N ASN A 24 2.36 23.68 -17.19
CA ASN A 24 1.89 23.06 -15.96
C ASN A 24 0.54 22.35 -16.13
N ARG A 25 -0.38 22.92 -16.93
CA ARG A 25 -1.67 22.27 -17.23
C ARG A 25 -1.49 21.04 -18.12
N GLU A 26 -0.55 21.10 -19.06
CA GLU A 26 -0.24 20.02 -19.99
C GLU A 26 0.50 18.88 -19.28
N SER A 27 1.50 19.19 -18.45
CA SER A 27 2.20 18.28 -17.55
C SER A 27 1.24 17.64 -16.53
N ALA A 28 0.35 18.41 -15.89
CA ALA A 28 -0.66 17.84 -15.00
C ALA A 28 -1.67 16.93 -15.73
N ALA A 29 -1.99 17.21 -17.00
CA ALA A 29 -2.83 16.34 -17.81
C ALA A 29 -2.09 15.08 -18.28
N ALA A 30 -0.80 15.21 -18.61
CA ALA A 30 0.08 14.09 -18.95
C ALA A 30 0.29 13.17 -17.74
N GLU A 31 0.48 13.72 -16.53
CA GLU A 31 0.60 12.98 -15.27
C GLU A 31 -0.68 12.20 -14.94
N ARG A 32 -1.86 12.79 -15.19
CA ARG A 32 -3.15 12.10 -15.04
C ARG A 32 -3.31 10.98 -16.06
N ARG A 33 -2.99 11.23 -17.33
CA ARG A 33 -3.03 10.19 -18.37
C ARG A 33 -2.04 9.07 -18.09
N HIS A 34 -0.84 9.42 -17.62
CA HIS A 34 0.17 8.44 -17.21
C HIS A 34 -0.35 7.60 -16.04
N ARG A 35 -1.02 8.19 -15.04
CA ARG A 35 -1.69 7.43 -13.97
C ARG A 35 -2.86 6.58 -14.47
N GLU A 36 -3.63 7.05 -15.44
CA GLU A 36 -4.73 6.29 -16.06
C GLU A 36 -4.20 5.10 -16.88
N THR A 37 -3.10 5.27 -17.62
CA THR A 37 -2.51 4.22 -18.45
C THR A 37 -1.59 3.29 -17.66
N SER A 38 -0.82 3.84 -16.72
CA SER A 38 0.13 3.11 -15.87
C SER A 38 -0.54 2.50 -14.64
N GLY A 39 -1.68 3.02 -14.17
CA GLY A 39 -2.46 2.41 -13.09
C GLY A 39 -3.07 1.06 -13.49
N ILE A 40 -3.21 0.80 -14.79
CA ILE A 40 -3.62 -0.50 -15.33
C ILE A 40 -2.40 -1.42 -15.52
N ALA A 41 -1.24 -0.87 -15.90
CA ALA A 41 -0.02 -1.65 -16.14
C ALA A 41 0.76 -2.02 -14.85
N GLN A 42 0.78 -1.16 -13.83
CA GLN A 42 1.45 -1.46 -12.54
C GLN A 42 0.72 -2.57 -11.77
N GLN A 43 -0.59 -2.75 -11.99
CA GLN A 43 -1.34 -3.85 -11.37
C GLN A 43 -1.00 -5.21 -12.00
N GLU A 44 -0.47 -5.24 -13.23
CA GLU A 44 0.01 -6.48 -13.87
C GLU A 44 1.49 -6.76 -13.57
N GLU A 45 2.35 -5.74 -13.42
CA GLU A 45 3.78 -5.96 -13.13
C GLU A 45 4.06 -6.38 -11.66
N HIS A 46 3.24 -5.96 -10.69
CA HIS A 46 3.33 -6.49 -9.31
C HIS A 46 2.75 -7.90 -9.15
N SER A 47 2.17 -8.51 -10.20
CA SER A 47 1.73 -9.92 -10.15
C SER A 47 2.84 -10.92 -10.52
N ALA A 48 4.01 -10.45 -10.99
CA ALA A 48 5.08 -11.31 -11.50
C ALA A 48 6.49 -11.02 -10.93
N GLY A 49 6.60 -10.19 -9.90
CA GLY A 49 7.84 -9.96 -9.14
C GLY A 49 7.71 -10.48 -7.72
N SER A 50 8.55 -11.46 -7.36
CA SER A 50 8.88 -11.96 -6.01
C SER A 50 7.75 -12.01 -4.95
N GLN A 51 7.45 -13.23 -4.51
CA GLN A 51 6.72 -13.55 -3.26
C GLN A 51 7.37 -13.01 -1.96
N ASP A 52 8.27 -12.03 -2.05
CA ASP A 52 9.08 -11.47 -0.97
C ASP A 52 8.57 -10.08 -0.52
N GLU A 53 7.82 -9.36 -1.36
CA GLU A 53 7.31 -8.01 -1.01
C GLU A 53 6.09 -8.02 -0.08
N SER A 54 5.47 -9.18 0.16
CA SER A 54 4.38 -9.32 1.13
C SER A 54 4.85 -9.53 2.58
N GLU A 55 6.16 -9.66 2.80
CA GLU A 55 6.76 -9.84 4.14
C GLU A 55 7.49 -8.59 4.66
N GLU A 56 7.60 -7.51 3.87
CA GLU A 56 8.18 -6.25 4.32
C GLU A 56 7.17 -5.50 5.21
N VAL A 57 7.11 -5.90 6.47
CA VAL A 57 6.39 -5.17 7.51
C VAL A 57 7.10 -3.84 7.72
N LEU A 58 6.45 -2.75 7.32
CA LEU A 58 6.93 -1.39 7.55
C LEU A 58 7.06 -1.13 9.06
N ASP A 59 8.29 -1.08 9.54
CA ASP A 59 8.61 -0.64 10.90
C ASP A 59 8.59 0.89 10.96
N LEU A 60 7.55 1.43 11.59
CA LEU A 60 7.31 2.86 11.68
C LEU A 60 8.32 3.56 12.61
N GLU A 61 8.97 2.81 13.52
CA GLU A 61 10.01 3.33 14.40
C GLU A 61 11.34 3.47 13.63
N GLU A 62 11.72 2.47 12.83
CA GLU A 62 12.89 2.54 11.94
C GLU A 62 12.73 3.63 10.85
N ALA A 63 11.53 3.76 10.29
CA ALA A 63 11.24 4.83 9.34
C ALA A 63 11.36 6.23 9.96
N ALA A 64 11.02 6.37 11.25
CA ALA A 64 11.18 7.62 11.98
C ALA A 64 12.64 7.92 12.34
N GLU A 65 13.48 6.91 12.58
CA GLU A 65 14.93 7.09 12.78
C GLU A 65 15.65 7.47 11.48
N MET A 66 15.21 6.92 10.34
CA MET A 66 15.72 7.25 9.00
C MET A 66 15.36 8.67 8.56
N LEU A 67 14.18 9.15 8.95
CA LEU A 67 13.76 10.54 8.83
C LEU A 67 14.31 11.33 10.04
N GLY A 68 15.63 11.46 10.11
CA GLY A 68 16.27 12.22 11.19
C GLY A 68 15.59 13.58 11.41
N GLU A 69 15.46 13.99 12.67
CA GLU A 69 14.78 15.23 13.11
C GLU A 69 15.23 16.50 12.36
N GLU A 70 16.37 16.43 11.68
CA GLU A 70 17.01 17.47 10.88
C GLU A 70 16.37 17.67 9.49
N ASP A 71 15.85 16.62 8.85
CA ASP A 71 15.31 16.69 7.47
C ASP A 71 13.93 17.39 7.43
N PHE A 72 13.20 17.36 8.55
CA PHE A 72 11.95 18.11 8.72
C PHE A 72 12.20 19.61 8.96
N ALA A 73 13.37 19.98 9.50
CA ALA A 73 13.71 21.35 9.86
C ALA A 73 14.18 22.20 8.67
N GLU A 74 14.77 21.59 7.65
CA GLU A 74 15.32 22.32 6.49
C GLU A 74 14.20 22.84 5.55
N HIS A 75 13.06 22.15 5.49
CA HIS A 75 11.88 22.62 4.75
C HIS A 75 10.95 23.53 5.57
N ALA A 76 11.06 23.50 6.89
CA ALA A 76 10.25 24.34 7.78
C ALA A 76 10.85 25.74 8.02
N SER A 77 12.13 25.96 7.72
CA SER A 77 12.85 27.20 8.09
C SER A 77 12.90 28.28 7.01
N SER A 78 12.45 28.01 5.78
CA SER A 78 12.37 29.03 4.72
C SER A 78 10.99 29.67 4.55
N ASP A 79 9.96 29.19 5.25
CA ASP A 79 8.57 29.72 5.17
C ASP A 79 7.99 30.06 6.55
N SER A 80 8.81 30.04 7.61
CA SER A 80 8.36 30.16 9.01
C SER A 80 8.31 31.57 9.57
N GLU A 81 8.83 32.60 8.90
CA GLU A 81 8.74 33.97 9.42
C GLU A 81 7.35 34.61 9.20
N ASP A 82 6.51 34.08 8.29
CA ASP A 82 5.13 34.53 8.08
C ASP A 82 4.05 33.49 8.51
N ALA A 83 4.44 32.26 8.89
CA ALA A 83 3.50 31.22 9.32
C ALA A 83 3.15 31.28 10.82
N ASP A 84 4.01 31.85 11.66
CA ASP A 84 3.82 31.88 13.12
C ASP A 84 2.69 32.86 13.55
N ALA A 85 2.37 33.86 12.72
CA ALA A 85 1.23 34.76 12.96
C ALA A 85 -0.10 34.26 12.37
N ALA A 86 -0.06 33.42 11.32
CA ALA A 86 -1.25 32.80 10.73
C ALA A 86 -1.72 31.55 11.50
N ALA A 87 -0.83 30.98 12.32
CA ALA A 87 -1.07 29.82 13.17
C ALA A 87 -1.45 30.20 14.62
N GLU A 88 -1.97 31.42 14.87
CA GLU A 88 -2.69 31.71 16.10
C GLU A 88 -4.05 30.98 16.08
N ALA A 89 -3.98 29.66 16.23
CA ALA A 89 -5.01 28.72 16.65
C ALA A 89 -6.40 28.92 15.99
N LEU A 90 -6.55 28.44 14.74
CA LEU A 90 -7.85 28.19 14.10
C LEU A 90 -8.81 27.34 14.96
N MET A 91 -8.29 26.62 15.96
CA MET A 91 -9.07 25.89 16.95
C MET A 91 -8.67 26.33 18.36
N ASN A 92 -9.65 26.49 19.24
CA ASN A 92 -9.42 26.73 20.67
C ASN A 92 -8.53 25.62 21.26
N ALA A 93 -7.46 25.98 21.99
CA ALA A 93 -6.58 25.04 22.69
C ALA A 93 -7.35 24.05 23.59
N GLY A 94 -8.46 24.47 24.18
CA GLY A 94 -9.35 23.60 24.94
C GLY A 94 -10.02 22.51 24.09
N ALA A 95 -10.44 22.83 22.87
CA ALA A 95 -11.06 21.88 21.95
C ALA A 95 -10.05 20.82 21.47
N THR A 96 -8.81 21.24 21.16
CA THR A 96 -7.72 20.32 20.80
C THR A 96 -7.39 19.36 21.95
N SER A 97 -7.38 19.85 23.19
CA SER A 97 -7.17 19.02 24.38
C SER A 97 -8.29 17.98 24.56
N SER A 98 -9.57 18.38 24.42
CA SER A 98 -10.70 17.46 24.50
C SER A 98 -10.70 16.39 23.41
N ILE A 99 -10.31 16.73 22.18
CA ILE A 99 -10.18 15.78 21.08
C ILE A 99 -9.09 14.75 21.39
N ARG A 100 -7.91 15.19 21.86
CA ARG A 100 -6.83 14.29 22.26
C ARG A 100 -7.24 13.34 23.37
N GLU A 101 -7.95 13.83 24.39
CA GLU A 101 -8.47 13.01 25.48
C GLU A 101 -9.45 11.95 24.98
N SER A 102 -10.38 12.34 24.09
CA SER A 102 -11.35 11.39 23.50
C SER A 102 -10.68 10.32 22.63
N LEU A 103 -9.63 10.68 21.88
CA LEU A 103 -8.85 9.75 21.09
C LEU A 103 -8.02 8.82 21.97
N ALA A 104 -7.43 9.31 23.06
CA ALA A 104 -6.71 8.48 24.03
C ALA A 104 -7.65 7.46 24.71
N ALA A 105 -8.86 7.87 25.07
CA ALA A 105 -9.88 6.97 25.60
C ALA A 105 -10.31 5.91 24.57
N LEU A 106 -10.41 6.26 23.28
CA LEU A 106 -10.71 5.29 22.23
C LEU A 106 -9.55 4.33 21.96
N ALA A 107 -8.30 4.82 22.02
CA ALA A 107 -7.11 4.00 21.84
C ALA A 107 -7.01 2.89 22.91
N THR A 108 -7.32 3.21 24.17
CA THR A 108 -7.35 2.21 25.25
C THR A 108 -8.47 1.16 25.10
N ILE A 109 -9.56 1.48 24.39
CA ILE A 109 -10.63 0.52 24.06
C ILE A 109 -10.26 -0.32 22.82
N ALA A 110 -9.53 0.27 21.87
CA ALA A 110 -9.11 -0.37 20.63
C ALA A 110 -7.88 -1.27 20.80
N GLU A 111 -7.15 -1.15 21.91
CA GLU A 111 -6.03 -2.01 22.22
C GLU A 111 -6.54 -3.45 22.44
N PRO A 112 -6.12 -4.43 21.61
CA PRO A 112 -6.51 -5.81 21.83
C PRO A 112 -5.97 -6.26 23.19
N GLY A 113 -6.86 -6.48 24.16
CA GLY A 113 -6.52 -6.82 25.55
C GLY A 113 -5.77 -8.14 25.77
N ALA A 114 -5.30 -8.79 24.70
CA ALA A 114 -4.40 -9.92 24.76
C ALA A 114 -3.31 -9.76 23.69
N PRO A 115 -2.02 -9.90 24.05
CA PRO A 115 -0.97 -10.04 23.04
C PRO A 115 -1.31 -11.26 22.16
N PRO A 116 -1.00 -11.23 20.85
CA PRO A 116 -1.26 -12.37 19.98
C PRO A 116 -0.56 -13.59 20.58
N GLN A 117 -1.35 -14.55 21.05
CA GLN A 117 -0.82 -15.82 21.49
C GLN A 117 -0.34 -16.55 20.25
N ILE A 118 0.93 -16.34 19.89
CA ILE A 118 1.63 -17.14 18.89
C ILE A 118 1.82 -18.53 19.52
N VAL A 119 0.74 -19.30 19.57
CA VAL A 119 0.82 -20.72 19.87
C VAL A 119 1.43 -21.39 18.64
N ARG A 120 2.61 -21.95 18.89
CA ARG A 120 3.41 -22.84 18.04
C ARG A 120 2.72 -23.23 16.72
N SER A 121 3.13 -22.55 15.66
CA SER A 121 2.84 -22.90 14.25
C SER A 121 1.39 -22.67 13.80
N GLY A 122 1.06 -21.42 13.50
CA GLY A 122 0.03 -21.07 12.51
C GLY A 122 -1.41 -20.95 12.99
N GLU A 123 -1.79 -21.44 14.17
CA GLU A 123 -3.20 -21.45 14.60
C GLU A 123 -3.69 -20.06 15.06
N THR A 124 -3.87 -19.15 14.11
CA THR A 124 -4.75 -18.00 14.31
C THR A 124 -6.16 -18.51 14.63
N SER A 125 -6.91 -17.78 15.47
CA SER A 125 -8.29 -18.16 15.84
C SER A 125 -9.20 -18.35 14.60
N LEU A 126 -8.89 -17.65 13.51
CA LEU A 126 -9.57 -17.77 12.23
C LEU A 126 -9.20 -19.06 11.48
N GLU A 127 -7.92 -19.46 11.48
CA GLU A 127 -7.50 -20.70 10.83
C GLU A 127 -8.15 -21.92 11.49
N ALA A 128 -8.21 -21.95 12.82
CA ALA A 128 -8.87 -23.03 13.54
C ALA A 128 -10.35 -23.14 13.14
N MET A 129 -11.07 -22.01 13.06
CA MET A 129 -12.47 -21.94 12.65
C MET A 129 -12.66 -22.37 11.19
N ALA A 130 -11.82 -21.87 10.27
CA ALA A 130 -11.86 -22.24 8.86
C ALA A 130 -11.58 -23.74 8.67
N ARG A 131 -10.64 -24.31 9.42
CA ARG A 131 -10.32 -25.74 9.39
C ARG A 131 -11.49 -26.60 9.88
N GLU A 132 -12.17 -26.19 10.95
CA GLU A 132 -13.38 -26.88 11.44
C GLU A 132 -14.49 -26.88 10.39
N MET A 133 -14.66 -25.77 9.67
CA MET A 133 -15.67 -25.65 8.61
C MET A 133 -15.30 -26.42 7.33
N LEU A 134 -14.02 -26.44 6.94
CA LEU A 134 -13.55 -27.09 5.70
C LEU A 134 -13.37 -28.60 5.85
N ARG A 135 -13.13 -29.11 7.07
CA ARG A 135 -12.94 -30.54 7.34
C ARG A 135 -14.08 -31.43 6.79
N PRO A 136 -15.38 -31.14 7.01
CA PRO A 136 -16.45 -31.99 6.47
C PRO A 136 -16.51 -31.96 4.93
N MET A 137 -16.26 -30.82 4.29
CA MET A 137 -16.27 -30.70 2.83
C MET A 137 -15.13 -31.48 2.19
N LEU A 138 -13.94 -31.40 2.77
CA LEU A 138 -12.78 -32.16 2.31
C LEU A 138 -12.95 -33.67 2.52
N ALA A 139 -13.53 -34.10 3.65
CA ALA A 139 -13.84 -35.51 3.89
C ALA A 139 -14.81 -36.06 2.84
N GLN A 140 -15.91 -35.34 2.59
CA GLN A 140 -16.90 -35.74 1.59
C GLN A 140 -16.31 -35.79 0.16
N TRP A 141 -15.40 -34.85 -0.14
CA TRP A 141 -14.71 -34.84 -1.43
C TRP A 141 -13.75 -36.03 -1.55
N LEU A 142 -12.98 -36.34 -0.51
CA LEU A 142 -12.06 -37.47 -0.48
C LEU A 142 -12.83 -38.79 -0.65
N ASP A 143 -13.96 -38.98 0.03
CA ASP A 143 -14.77 -40.20 -0.10
C ASP A 143 -15.25 -40.42 -1.54
N GLN A 144 -15.56 -39.36 -2.27
CA GLN A 144 -16.04 -39.44 -3.65
C GLN A 144 -14.91 -39.58 -4.68
N ASN A 145 -13.78 -38.91 -4.46
CA ASN A 145 -12.74 -38.76 -5.48
C ASN A 145 -11.52 -39.66 -5.25
N LEU A 146 -11.26 -40.10 -4.02
CA LEU A 146 -10.11 -40.93 -3.69
C LEU A 146 -10.21 -42.35 -4.28
N PRO A 147 -11.36 -43.06 -4.23
CA PRO A 147 -11.47 -44.39 -4.84
C PRO A 147 -11.06 -44.45 -6.33
N PRO A 148 -11.60 -43.60 -7.24
CA PRO A 148 -11.22 -43.67 -8.66
C PRO A 148 -9.76 -43.27 -8.90
N ILE A 149 -9.20 -42.34 -8.12
CA ILE A 149 -7.78 -41.96 -8.22
C ILE A 149 -6.88 -43.15 -7.87
N VAL A 150 -7.18 -43.84 -6.76
CA VAL A 150 -6.41 -45.00 -6.32
C VAL A 150 -6.54 -46.16 -7.31
N GLU A 151 -7.73 -46.45 -7.83
CA GLU A 151 -7.91 -47.50 -8.83
C GLU A 151 -7.04 -47.28 -10.08
N ARG A 152 -6.95 -46.04 -10.56
CA ARG A 152 -6.08 -45.69 -11.69
C ARG A 152 -4.61 -45.92 -11.36
N MET A 153 -4.14 -45.43 -10.21
CA MET A 153 -2.75 -45.60 -9.77
C MET A 153 -2.38 -47.08 -9.57
N VAL A 154 -3.31 -47.90 -9.02
CA VAL A 154 -3.11 -49.34 -8.85
C VAL A 154 -3.07 -50.06 -10.19
N LYS A 155 -3.94 -49.71 -11.14
CA LYS A 155 -3.90 -50.27 -12.51
C LYS A 155 -2.55 -49.99 -13.19
N ASP A 156 -2.09 -48.74 -13.12
CA ASP A 156 -0.80 -48.33 -13.68
C ASP A 156 0.37 -49.09 -13.02
N GLU A 157 0.30 -49.27 -11.70
CA GLU A 157 1.30 -50.02 -10.93
C GLU A 157 1.34 -51.51 -11.29
N ILE A 158 0.18 -52.16 -11.45
CA ILE A 158 0.09 -53.56 -11.87
C ILE A 158 0.65 -53.73 -13.28
N THR A 159 0.26 -52.86 -14.23
CA THR A 159 0.79 -52.88 -15.60
C THR A 159 2.31 -52.74 -15.62
N ARG A 160 2.86 -51.87 -14.77
CA ARG A 160 4.32 -51.68 -14.62
C ARG A 160 5.03 -52.92 -14.11
N ILE A 161 4.49 -53.58 -13.07
CA ILE A 161 5.06 -54.81 -12.50
C ILE A 161 4.99 -55.95 -13.52
N VAL A 162 3.87 -56.12 -14.20
CA VAL A 162 3.67 -57.16 -15.22
C VAL A 162 4.65 -56.98 -16.39
N ARG A 163 4.86 -55.76 -16.87
CA ARG A 163 5.86 -55.47 -17.91
C ARG A 163 7.30 -55.73 -17.48
N LYS A 164 7.61 -55.60 -16.19
CA LYS A 164 8.95 -55.88 -15.65
C LYS A 164 9.19 -57.37 -15.36
N LYS A 165 8.12 -58.16 -15.21
CA LYS A 165 8.16 -59.60 -14.90
C LYS A 165 8.18 -60.48 -16.15
N SER A 166 7.71 -59.96 -17.30
CA SER A 166 7.85 -60.57 -18.62
C SER A 166 9.17 -60.17 -19.28
#